data_AF-A0A7W8LIC7-F1
#
_entry.id   AF-A0A7W8LIC7-F1
#
_cell.length_a   1.000
_cell.length_b   1.000
_cell.length_c   1.000
_cell.angle_alpha   90.00
_cell.angle_beta   90.00
_cell.angle_gamma   90.00
#
_symmetry.space_group_name_H-M   'P 1'
#
loop_
_entity.id
_entity.type
_entity.pdbx_description
1 polymer ?
#
loop_
_entity_poly.entity_id
_entity_poly.type
_entity_poly.pdbx_seq_one_letter_code
_entity_poly.pdbx_strand_id
1 'polypeptide(L)'
;MNWTTTAELRVRLQRLWERGEWLRSLVDGTEGLFPLRLTIKGPSSSELAERFDAVRAWIAEIAATPRVRIEWREINHRILGLQRLPQAA
;
A
#
# COMPACT_ATOMS: atom_id res chain seq x y z
N MET A 1 8.34 -3.78 -12.70
CA MET A 1 8.10 -2.65 -11.76
C MET A 1 8.18 -3.22 -10.36
N ASN A 2 8.88 -2.56 -9.44
CA ASN A 2 9.02 -3.05 -8.05
C ASN A 2 8.07 -2.29 -7.10
N TRP A 3 6.93 -1.85 -7.61
CA TRP A 3 5.92 -1.11 -6.86
C TRP A 3 4.86 -2.07 -6.38
N THR A 4 4.35 -1.84 -5.18
CA THR A 4 3.28 -2.67 -4.63
C THR A 4 2.01 -2.51 -5.46
N THR A 5 1.38 -3.62 -5.83
CA THR A 5 0.11 -3.63 -6.57
C THR A 5 -1.03 -4.05 -5.64
N THR A 6 -2.28 -3.81 -6.07
CA THR A 6 -3.45 -4.28 -5.32
C THR A 6 -3.46 -5.82 -5.22
N ALA A 7 -2.98 -6.51 -6.25
CA ALA A 7 -2.82 -7.96 -6.22
C ALA A 7 -1.82 -8.42 -5.15
N GLU A 8 -0.68 -7.74 -5.02
CA GLU A 8 0.29 -8.06 -3.97
C GLU A 8 -0.26 -7.82 -2.56
N LEU A 9 -1.04 -6.75 -2.35
CA LEU A 9 -1.71 -6.51 -1.07
C LEU A 9 -2.66 -7.67 -0.75
N ARG A 10 -3.49 -8.09 -1.71
CA ARG A 10 -4.40 -9.24 -1.55
C ARG A 10 -3.65 -10.53 -1.22
N VAL A 11 -2.54 -10.82 -1.92
CA VAL A 11 -1.73 -12.03 -1.65
C VAL A 11 -1.16 -12.01 -0.24
N ARG A 12 -0.69 -10.85 0.25
CA ARG A 12 -0.21 -10.73 1.64
C ARG A 12 -1.33 -11.00 2.66
N LEU A 13 -2.52 -10.45 2.44
CA LEU A 13 -3.69 -10.71 3.29
C LEU A 13 -4.11 -12.19 3.25
N GLN A 14 -4.13 -12.78 2.06
CA GLN A 14 -4.48 -14.19 1.89
C GLN A 14 -3.50 -15.11 2.62
N ARG A 15 -2.19 -14.82 2.59
CA ARG A 15 -1.20 -15.59 3.36
C ARG A 15 -1.41 -15.49 4.87
N LEU A 16 -1.83 -14.32 5.38
CA LEU A 16 -2.15 -14.18 6.81
C LEU A 16 -3.39 -14.99 7.18
N TRP A 17 -4.38 -15.04 6.30
CA TRP A 17 -5.57 -15.87 6.46
C TRP A 17 -5.23 -17.37 6.44
N GLU A 18 -4.47 -17.83 5.45
CA GLU A 18 -4.07 -19.24 5.30
C GLU A 18 -3.22 -19.73 6.49
N ARG A 19 -2.42 -18.84 7.10
CA ARG A 19 -1.66 -19.15 8.33
C ARG A 19 -2.52 -19.14 9.60
N GLY A 20 -3.78 -18.72 9.51
CA GLY A 20 -4.70 -18.62 10.64
C GLY A 20 -4.46 -17.43 11.55
N GLU A 21 -3.59 -16.47 11.17
CA GLU A 21 -3.23 -15.31 12.01
C GLU A 21 -4.45 -14.43 12.30
N TRP A 22 -5.36 -14.32 11.34
CA TRP A 22 -6.61 -13.58 11.49
C TRP A 22 -7.50 -14.20 12.57
N LEU A 23 -7.65 -15.53 12.54
CA LEU A 23 -8.49 -16.27 13.47
C LEU A 23 -7.87 -16.31 14.87
N ARG A 24 -6.55 -16.52 14.97
CA ARG A 24 -5.81 -16.48 16.24
C ARG A 24 -5.98 -15.14 16.94
N SER A 25 -5.82 -14.04 16.21
CA SER A 25 -6.05 -12.70 16.75
C SER A 25 -7.45 -12.47 17.30
N LEU A 26 -8.47 -13.17 16.80
CA LEU A 26 -9.84 -13.06 17.31
C LEU A 26 -10.08 -13.90 18.55
N VAL A 27 -9.33 -15.00 18.72
CA VAL A 27 -9.51 -15.97 19.82
C VAL A 27 -8.66 -15.60 21.04
N ASP A 28 -7.40 -15.18 20.83
CA ASP A 28 -6.43 -15.00 21.91
C ASP A 28 -6.64 -13.71 22.71
N GLY A 29 -7.43 -12.76 22.22
CA GLY A 29 -7.79 -11.51 22.93
C GLY A 29 -6.62 -10.57 23.24
N THR A 30 -5.40 -10.88 22.78
CA THR A 30 -4.21 -10.03 22.81
C THR A 30 -4.34 -8.84 21.85
N GLU A 31 -3.47 -7.83 21.97
CA GLU A 31 -3.39 -6.68 21.05
C GLU A 31 -3.55 -7.16 19.61
N GLY A 32 -4.74 -6.92 19.07
CA GLY A 32 -5.19 -7.61 17.86
C GLY A 32 -4.31 -7.28 16.67
N LEU A 33 -4.32 -8.17 15.67
CA LEU A 33 -3.73 -7.98 14.35
C LEU A 33 -4.21 -6.68 13.68
N PHE A 34 -5.31 -6.09 14.17
CA PHE A 34 -5.91 -4.87 13.67
C PHE A 34 -5.68 -3.67 14.60
N PRO A 35 -5.30 -2.50 14.06
CA PRO A 35 -5.18 -2.21 12.62
C PRO A 35 -3.94 -2.84 11.96
N LEU A 36 -4.16 -3.64 10.92
CA LEU A 36 -3.08 -4.29 10.17
C LEU A 36 -2.49 -3.31 9.17
N ARG A 37 -1.27 -2.86 9.41
CA ARG A 37 -0.59 -1.91 8.53
C ARG A 37 0.18 -2.64 7.42
N LEU A 38 -0.18 -2.39 6.16
CA LEU A 38 0.52 -2.94 4.99
C LEU A 38 1.37 -1.86 4.32
N THR A 39 2.69 -2.02 4.35
CA THR A 39 3.61 -1.10 3.66
C THR A 39 3.45 -1.18 2.15
N ILE A 40 3.21 -0.04 1.51
CA ILE A 40 3.13 0.14 0.07
C ILE A 40 4.49 0.65 -0.41
N LYS A 41 5.16 -0.12 -1.29
CA LYS A 41 6.38 0.32 -1.96
C LYS A 41 6.00 1.11 -3.20
N GLY A 42 6.33 2.39 -3.22
CA GLY A 42 6.08 3.28 -4.35
C GLY A 42 7.28 3.48 -5.27
N PRO A 43 7.14 4.34 -6.30
CA PRO A 43 8.22 4.72 -7.20
C PRO A 43 9.35 5.47 -6.50
N SER A 44 10.56 5.34 -7.05
CA SER A 44 11.69 6.19 -6.69
C SER A 44 11.48 7.64 -7.16
N SER A 45 12.32 8.59 -6.70
CA SER A 45 12.23 9.98 -7.17
C SER A 45 12.47 10.11 -8.68
N SER A 46 13.36 9.31 -9.27
CA SER A 46 13.59 9.36 -10.73
C SER A 46 12.41 8.79 -11.50
N GLU A 47 11.85 7.67 -11.02
CA GLU A 47 10.68 7.03 -11.62
C GLU A 47 9.44 7.93 -11.60
N LEU A 48 9.30 8.80 -10.59
CA LEU A 48 8.21 9.81 -10.55
C LEU A 48 8.22 10.74 -11.76
N ALA A 49 9.41 11.17 -12.21
CA ALA A 49 9.55 12.04 -13.37
C ALA A 49 9.54 11.27 -14.69
N GLU A 50 10.29 10.17 -14.75
CA GLU A 50 10.52 9.41 -15.98
C GLU A 50 9.30 8.58 -16.40
N ARG A 51 8.44 8.20 -15.45
CA ARG A 51 7.33 7.26 -15.67
C ARG A 51 6.00 7.79 -15.14
N PHE A 52 5.77 9.09 -15.34
CA PHE A 52 4.66 9.82 -14.74
C PHE A 52 3.29 9.16 -14.98
N ASP A 53 2.98 8.76 -16.21
CA ASP A 53 1.69 8.10 -16.51
C ASP A 53 1.54 6.77 -15.80
N ALA A 54 2.61 5.98 -15.72
CA ALA A 54 2.60 4.73 -14.99
C ALA A 54 2.40 4.95 -13.48
N VAL A 55 3.01 6.00 -12.92
CA VAL A 55 2.81 6.38 -11.51
C VAL A 55 1.36 6.79 -11.26
N ARG A 56 0.76 7.59 -12.15
CA ARG A 56 -0.66 7.97 -12.01
C ARG A 56 -1.60 6.78 -12.06
N ALA A 57 -1.36 5.85 -13.00
CA ALA A 57 -2.14 4.62 -13.09
C ALA A 57 -1.98 3.76 -11.83
N TRP A 58 -0.76 3.63 -11.31
CA TRP A 58 -0.47 2.92 -10.08
C TRP A 58 -1.16 3.54 -8.85
N ILE A 59 -1.14 4.87 -8.71
CA ILE A 59 -1.85 5.57 -7.62
C ILE A 59 -3.36 5.27 -7.70
N ALA A 60 -3.94 5.33 -8.90
CA ALA A 60 -5.35 5.05 -9.11
C ALA A 60 -5.71 3.59 -8.77
N GLU A 61 -4.85 2.63 -9.15
CA GLU A 61 -5.01 1.22 -8.78
C GLU A 61 -5.03 1.04 -7.26
N ILE A 62 -4.03 1.58 -6.56
CA ILE A 62 -3.93 1.47 -5.10
C ILE A 62 -5.11 2.14 -4.40
N ALA A 63 -5.49 3.34 -4.82
CA ALA A 63 -6.62 4.09 -4.24
C ALA A 63 -7.97 3.40 -4.47
N ALA A 64 -8.12 2.63 -5.55
CA ALA A 64 -9.31 1.85 -5.83
C ALA A 64 -9.38 0.50 -5.07
N THR A 65 -8.39 0.18 -4.23
CA THR A 65 -8.40 -1.06 -3.46
C THR A 65 -9.57 -1.05 -2.47
N PRO A 66 -10.48 -2.05 -2.52
CA PRO A 66 -11.65 -2.07 -1.66
C PRO A 66 -11.28 -2.42 -0.22
N ARG A 67 -12.02 -1.85 0.75
CA ARG A 67 -11.96 -2.20 2.18
C ARG A 67 -10.60 -1.97 2.86
N VAL A 68 -9.76 -1.11 2.28
CA VAL A 68 -8.50 -0.65 2.91
C VAL A 68 -8.52 0.86 3.10
N ARG A 69 -7.78 1.36 4.08
CA ARG A 69 -7.62 2.80 4.30
C ARG A 69 -6.20 3.20 3.92
N ILE A 70 -6.07 3.93 2.82
CA ILE A 70 -4.76 4.38 2.35
C ILE A 70 -4.25 5.54 3.22
N GLU A 71 -3.09 5.34 3.82
CA GLU A 71 -2.25 6.37 4.43
C GLU A 71 -1.45 7.06 3.32
N TRP A 72 -1.56 8.38 3.22
CA TRP A 72 -0.89 9.18 2.19
C TRP A 72 0.29 9.93 2.78
N ARG A 73 1.39 10.00 2.02
CA ARG A 73 2.56 10.81 2.35
C ARG A 73 2.75 11.91 1.33
N GLU A 74 3.00 13.11 1.83
CA GLU A 74 3.44 14.23 1.02
C GLU A 74 4.95 14.18 0.79
N ILE A 75 5.36 14.42 -0.46
CA ILE A 75 6.75 14.55 -0.85
C ILE A 75 6.92 15.83 -1.66
N ASN A 76 8.03 16.54 -1.47
CA ASN A 76 8.38 17.67 -2.31
C ASN A 76 9.37 17.19 -3.38
N HIS A 77 8.89 16.98 -4.60
CA HIS A 77 9.67 16.50 -5.72
C HIS A 77 10.26 17.68 -6.51
N ARG A 78 11.57 17.64 -6.81
CA ARG A 78 12.29 18.75 -7.44
C ARG A 78 11.67 19.23 -8.77
N ILE A 79 11.15 18.31 -9.58
CA ILE A 79 10.58 18.62 -10.91
C ILE A 79 9.05 18.81 -10.85
N LEU A 80 8.38 18.06 -9.98
CA LEU A 80 6.91 17.95 -9.96
C LEU A 80 6.28 18.76 -8.82
N GLY A 81 7.08 19.41 -7.98
CA GLY A 81 6.64 20.10 -6.78
C GLY A 81 6.05 19.15 -5.74
N LEU A 82 5.07 19.64 -4.99
CA LEU A 82 4.38 18.87 -3.96
C LEU A 82 3.55 17.73 -4.60
N GLN A 83 3.82 16.50 -4.19
CA GLN A 83 3.13 15.29 -4.64
C GLN A 83 2.64 14.49 -3.43
N ARG A 84 1.56 13.73 -3.63
CA ARG A 84 1.00 12.81 -2.62
C ARG A 84 1.07 11.38 -3.12
N LEU A 85 1.72 10.51 -2.34
CA LEU A 85 1.89 9.10 -2.68
C LEU A 85 1.30 8.20 -1.59
N PRO A 86 0.75 7.02 -1.95
CA PRO A 86 0.39 6.00 -0.98
C PRO A 86 1.61 5.51 -0.18
N GLN A 87 1.48 5.44 1.14
CA GLN A 87 2.53 4.98 2.07
C GLN A 87 2.19 3.62 2.69
N ALA A 88 0.96 3.46 3.15
CA ALA A 88 0.45 2.22 3.73
C ALA A 88 -1.04 2.06 3.48
N ALA A 89 -1.53 0.82 3.63
CA ALA A 89 -2.94 0.44 3.54
C ALA A 89 -3.38 -0.31 4.80
#